data_AF-A0A935J9E0-F1
#
_entry.id   AF-A0A935J9E0-F1
#
_cell.length_a   1.000
_cell.length_b   1.000
_cell.length_c   1.000
_cell.angle_alpha   90.00
_cell.angle_beta   90.00
_cell.angle_gamma   90.00
#
_symmetry.space_group_name_H-M   'P 1'
#
loop_
_entity.id
_entity.type
_entity.pdbx_description
1 polymer ?
#
loop_
_entity_poly.entity_id
_entity_poly.type
_entity_poly.pdbx_seq_one_letter_code
_entity_poly.pdbx_strand_id
1 'polypeptide(L)' 'MSNFLYAIVMIVLGSYGTYILFNEFVEMEFGFSIRRILLVLRRRWYAVFALAVSLALFFHHLIDGLNS' A
#
# COMPACT_ATOMS: atom_id res chain seq x y z
N MET A 1 10.66 18.93 10.92
CA MET A 1 10.47 17.71 11.74
C MET A 1 9.25 16.90 11.32
N SER A 2 8.13 17.52 10.95
CA SER A 2 6.92 16.83 10.42
C SER A 2 7.20 15.99 9.17
N ASN A 3 7.87 16.54 8.16
CA ASN A 3 8.10 15.86 6.87
C ASN A 3 8.91 14.55 7.00
N PHE A 4 9.86 14.49 7.94
CA PHE A 4 10.64 13.29 8.21
C PHE A 4 9.79 12.18 8.84
N LEU A 5 8.91 12.54 9.77
CA LEU A 5 7.96 11.58 10.38
C LEU A 5 7.00 11.02 9.32
N TYR A 6 6.47 11.89 8.43
CA TYR A 6 5.62 11.46 7.32
C TYR A 6 6.34 10.49 6.39
N ALA A 7 7.61 10.76 6.05
CA ALA A 7 8.41 9.86 5.22
C ALA A 7 8.59 8.48 5.86
N ILE A 8 8.88 8.42 7.16
CA ILE A 8 8.97 7.15 7.89
C ILE A 8 7.64 6.40 7.85
N VAL A 9 6.53 7.09 8.15
CA VAL A 9 5.20 6.48 8.16
C VAL A 9 4.82 5.96 6.77
N MET A 10 5.11 6.72 5.71
CA MET A 10 4.91 6.28 4.32
C MET A 10 5.72 5.02 4.02
N ILE A 11 7.02 5.02 4.32
CA ILE A 11 7.89 3.86 4.02
C ILE A 11 7.42 2.62 4.79
N VAL A 12 7.10 2.76 6.08
CA VAL A 12 6.69 1.64 6.92
C VAL A 12 5.35 1.06 6.45
N LEU A 13 4.33 1.91 6.25
CA LEU A 13 3.01 1.47 5.82
C LEU A 13 3.04 0.91 4.39
N GLY A 14 3.75 1.56 3.48
CA GLY A 14 3.90 1.14 2.09
C GLY A 14 4.62 -0.20 1.99
N SER A 15 5.73 -0.38 2.71
CA SER A 15 6.49 -1.64 2.71
C SER A 15 5.69 -2.78 3.35
N TYR A 16 5.03 -2.51 4.47
CA TYR A 16 4.22 -3.51 5.17
C TYR A 16 3.02 -3.99 4.33
N GLY A 17 2.26 -3.04 3.76
CA GLY A 17 1.12 -3.36 2.90
C GLY A 17 1.55 -4.13 1.64
N THR A 18 2.63 -3.67 1.00
CA THR A 18 3.18 -4.31 -0.20
C THR A 18 3.66 -5.72 0.09
N TYR A 19 4.43 -5.92 1.17
CA TYR A 19 4.95 -7.23 1.53
C TYR A 19 3.85 -8.28 1.72
N ILE A 20 2.79 -7.92 2.46
CA ILE A 20 1.67 -8.84 2.71
C ILE A 20 0.92 -9.18 1.41
N LEU A 21 0.58 -8.16 0.61
CA LEU A 21 -0.16 -8.39 -0.63
C LEU A 21 0.69 -9.14 -1.66
N PHE A 22 1.98 -8.83 -1.75
CA PHE A 22 2.90 -9.49 -2.66
C PHE A 22 3.04 -10.98 -2.34
N ASN A 23 3.27 -11.35 -1.08
CA ASN A 23 3.32 -12.77 -0.69
C ASN A 23 2.01 -13.49 -1.04
N GLU A 24 0.86 -12.88 -0.79
CA GLU A 24 -0.44 -13.46 -1.13
C GLU A 24 -0.65 -13.63 -2.63
N PHE A 25 -0.15 -12.72 -3.45
CA PHE A 25 -0.22 -12.83 -4.91
C PHE A 25 0.81 -13.80 -5.49
N VAL A 26 1.99 -13.93 -4.88
CA VAL A 26 2.99 -14.94 -5.24
C VAL A 26 2.49 -16.34 -4.93
N GLU A 27 1.79 -16.51 -3.80
CA GLU A 27 1.16 -17.77 -3.39
C GLU A 27 -0.08 -18.13 -4.23
N MET A 28 -0.59 -17.23 -5.08
CA MET A 28 -1.63 -17.58 -6.05
C MET A 28 -1.04 -18.39 -7.20
N GLU A 29 -0.83 -19.68 -6.96
CA GLU A 29 -0.49 -20.65 -7.99
C GLU A 29 -1.61 -20.73 -9.04
N PHE A 30 -1.31 -20.22 -10.24
CA PHE A 30 -2.06 -20.37 -11.49
C PHE A 30 -3.52 -19.89 -11.51
N GLY A 31 -3.69 -18.67 -12.02
CA GLY A 31 -4.94 -18.13 -12.54
C GLY A 31 -5.38 -16.84 -11.85
N PHE A 32 -5.21 -15.70 -12.55
CA PHE A 32 -5.73 -14.39 -12.15
C PHE A 32 -7.27 -14.38 -12.24
N SER A 33 -7.93 -15.10 -11.33
CA SER A 33 -9.37 -14.95 -11.15
C SER A 33 -9.62 -13.69 -10.35
N ILE A 34 -10.31 -12.71 -10.95
CA ILE A 34 -10.72 -11.46 -10.29
C ILE A 34 -11.39 -11.75 -8.94
N ARG A 35 -12.18 -12.81 -8.85
CA ARG A 35 -12.84 -13.23 -7.60
C ARG A 35 -11.83 -13.59 -6.50
N ARG A 36 -10.72 -14.27 -6.82
CA ARG A 36 -9.67 -14.62 -5.85
C ARG A 36 -8.90 -13.38 -5.40
N ILE A 37 -8.60 -12.47 -6.32
CA ILE A 37 -7.98 -11.18 -6.00
C ILE A 37 -8.86 -10.40 -5.03
N LEU A 38 -10.16 -10.25 -5.33
CA LEU A 38 -11.10 -9.57 -4.45
C LEU A 38 -11.21 -10.25 -3.07
N LEU A 39 -11.17 -11.58 -3.02
CA LEU A 39 -11.15 -12.32 -1.75
C LEU A 39 -9.89 -12.03 -0.94
N VAL A 40 -8.71 -11.99 -1.57
CA VAL A 40 -7.45 -11.64 -0.90
C VAL A 40 -7.45 -10.19 -0.43
N LEU A 41 -7.87 -9.25 -1.28
CA LEU A 41 -7.99 -7.84 -0.90
C LEU A 41 -8.95 -7.66 0.29
N ARG A 42 -10.06 -8.40 0.33
CA ARG A 42 -10.99 -8.39 1.47
C ARG A 42 -10.39 -9.03 2.72
N ARG A 43 -9.69 -10.17 2.59
CA ARG A 43 -9.08 -10.89 3.70
C ARG A 43 -7.92 -10.10 4.33
N ARG A 44 -7.15 -9.41 3.51
CA ARG A 44 -5.99 -8.58 3.89
C ARG A 44 -6.32 -7.09 3.78
N TRP A 45 -7.55 -6.70 4.14
CA TRP A 45 -8.03 -5.32 4.02
C TRP A 45 -7.12 -4.29 4.72
N TYR A 46 -6.48 -4.68 5.83
CA TYR A 46 -5.54 -3.82 6.56
C TYR A 46 -4.24 -3.56 5.78
N ALA A 47 -3.76 -4.52 4.98
CA ALA A 47 -2.60 -4.34 4.11
C ALA A 47 -2.95 -3.41 2.95
N VAL A 48 -4.14 -3.58 2.37
CA VAL A 48 -4.68 -2.67 1.35
C VAL A 48 -4.84 -1.26 1.91
N PHE A 49 -5.38 -1.13 3.13
CA PHE A 49 -5.56 0.15 3.80
C PHE A 49 -4.20 0.83 4.09
N ALA A 50 -3.22 0.09 4.61
CA ALA A 50 -1.87 0.62 4.86
C ALA A 50 -1.22 1.15 3.57
N LEU A 51 -1.34 0.39 2.48
CA LEU A 51 -0.87 0.82 1.15
C LEU A 51 -1.61 2.06 0.64
N ALA A 52 -2.93 2.11 0.77
CA ALA A 52 -3.74 3.24 0.34
C ALA A 52 -3.40 4.52 1.11
N VAL A 53 -3.22 4.43 2.44
CA VAL A 53 -2.77 5.55 3.27
C VAL A 53 -1.37 6.00 2.87
N SER A 54 -0.44 5.07 2.67
CA SER A 54 0.91 5.38 2.20
C SER A 54 0.90 6.11 0.86
N LEU A 55 0.09 5.65 -0.09
CA LEU A 55 -0.03 6.27 -1.42
C LEU A 55 -0.67 7.66 -1.33
N ALA A 56 -1.74 7.80 -0.54
CA ALA A 56 -2.39 9.09 -0.35
C ALA A 56 -1.42 10.14 0.23
N LEU A 57 -0.63 9.77 1.24
CA LEU A 57 0.40 10.62 1.81
C LEU A 57 1.51 10.94 0.79
N PHE A 58 1.92 9.96 -0.01
CA PHE A 58 2.93 10.16 -1.05
C PHE A 58 2.47 11.18 -2.09
N PHE A 59 1.25 11.01 -2.61
CA PHE A 59 0.69 11.93 -3.60
C PHE A 59 0.43 13.31 -3.02
N HIS A 60 -0.06 13.39 -1.77
CA HIS A 60 -0.20 14.66 -1.08
C HIS A 60 1.14 15.41 -1.00
N HIS A 61 2.20 14.72 -0.58
CA HIS A 61 3.52 15.33 -0.46
C HIS A 61 4.12 15.70 -1.82
N LEU A 62 3.86 14.90 -2.85
CA LEU A 62 4.30 15.18 -4.22
C LEU A 62 3.58 16.41 -4.80
N ILE A 63 2.28 16.56 -4.53
CA ILE A 63 1.51 17.74 -4.95
C ILE A 63 1.98 18.99 -4.20
N ASP A 64 2.18 18.91 -2.88
CA ASP A 64 2.72 20.02 -2.10
C ASP A 64 4.11 20.44 -2.58
N GLY A 65 4.96 19.45 -2.89
CA GLY A 65 6.31 19.68 -3.42
C GLY A 65 6.33 20.25 -4.84
N LEU A 66 5.27 20.04 -5.63
CA LEU A 66 5.13 20.64 -6.97
C LEU A 66 4.53 22.05 -6.93
N ASN A 67 3.75 22.37 -5.91
CA ASN A 67 3.10 23.67 -5.73
C ASN A 67 3.95 24.68 -4.91
N SER A 68 5.11 24.26 -4.41
CA SER A 68 6.07 25.09 -3.66
C SER A 68 7.27 25.47 -4.51
#